data_AF-A0AAU5DVW7-F1
#
_entry.id   AF-A0AAU5DVW7-F1
#
_cell.length_a   1.000
_cell.length_b   1.000
_cell.length_c   1.000
_cell.angle_alpha   90.00
_cell.angle_beta   90.00
_cell.angle_gamma   90.00
#
_symmetry.space_group_name_H-M   'P 1'
#
loop_
_entity.id
_entity.type
_entity.pdbx_description
1 polymer ?
#
loop_
_entity_poly.entity_id
_entity_poly.type
_entity_poly.pdbx_seq_one_letter_code
_entity_poly.pdbx_strand_id
1 'polypeptide(L)'
;MTVTARALGASSLPVCWSTEFDALSSPQARALAVEHTVESLDRMPAPYRYGIAVALRLFPVAFRVAAGHRPATATPEQVRRGMARLRGLPGYGEVLRATTALALYGALDGAGHGTRITERGAR
;
A
#
# COMPACT_ATOMS: atom_id res chain seq x y z
N MET A 1 11.77 -6.95 14.36
CA MET A 1 10.35 -6.80 13.95
C MET A 1 10.29 -6.90 12.45
N THR A 2 9.45 -7.76 11.89
CA THR A 2 9.27 -7.96 10.45
C THR A 2 8.02 -7.21 9.99
N VAL A 3 8.08 -6.58 8.82
CA VAL A 3 6.86 -6.08 8.16
C VAL A 3 6.24 -7.29 7.45
N THR A 4 4.98 -7.58 7.73
CA THR A 4 4.27 -8.71 7.13
C THR A 4 3.06 -8.22 6.34
N ALA A 5 2.60 -9.03 5.38
CA ALA A 5 1.36 -8.76 4.67
C ALA A 5 0.18 -8.55 5.63
N ARG A 6 0.17 -9.27 6.78
CA ARG A 6 -0.81 -9.08 7.85
C ARG A 6 -0.72 -7.70 8.51
N ALA A 7 0.48 -7.22 8.83
CA ALA A 7 0.67 -5.90 9.41
C ALA A 7 0.27 -4.78 8.44
N LEU A 8 0.62 -4.94 7.16
CA LEU A 8 0.23 -4.02 6.10
C LEU A 8 -1.29 -4.03 5.87
N GLY A 9 -1.93 -5.21 5.85
CA GLY A 9 -3.40 -5.32 5.78
C GLY A 9 -4.10 -4.68 6.98
N ALA A 10 -3.59 -4.91 8.20
CA ALA A 10 -4.14 -4.32 9.43
C ALA A 10 -4.03 -2.79 9.47
N SER A 11 -3.07 -2.20 8.76
CA SER A 11 -2.97 -0.74 8.64
C SER A 11 -4.11 -0.12 7.83
N SER A 12 -4.89 -0.91 7.08
CA SER A 12 -5.87 -0.41 6.10
C SER A 12 -5.28 0.41 4.94
N LEU A 13 -3.95 0.53 4.85
CA LEU A 13 -3.27 1.24 3.77
C LEU A 13 -3.60 0.66 2.37
N PRO A 14 -3.72 -0.66 2.17
CA PRO A 14 -4.14 -1.20 0.87
C PRO A 14 -5.54 -0.78 0.42
N VAL A 15 -6.46 -0.52 1.36
CA VAL A 15 -7.80 0.00 1.05
C VAL A 15 -7.69 1.44 0.56
N CYS A 16 -6.89 2.26 1.24
CA CYS A 16 -6.61 3.63 0.81
C CYS A 16 -5.99 3.69 -0.58
N TRP A 17 -5.01 2.83 -0.86
CA TRP A 17 -4.41 2.71 -2.20
C TRP A 17 -5.44 2.40 -3.29
N SER A 18 -6.27 1.37 -3.10
CA SER A 18 -7.30 1.00 -4.09
C SER A 18 -8.38 2.07 -4.29
N THR A 19 -8.50 3.01 -3.35
CA THR A 19 -9.43 4.13 -3.43
C THR A 19 -8.83 5.34 -4.14
N GLU A 20 -7.50 5.51 -4.06
CA GLU A 20 -6.78 6.63 -4.67
C GLU A 20 -6.24 6.33 -6.06
N PHE A 21 -5.94 5.06 -6.35
CA PHE A 21 -5.28 4.65 -7.59
C PHE A 21 -6.07 3.54 -8.28
N ASP A 22 -6.60 3.83 -9.46
CA ASP A 22 -7.38 2.87 -10.26
C ASP A 22 -6.57 1.61 -10.61
N ALA A 23 -5.26 1.74 -10.79
CA ALA A 23 -4.33 0.63 -11.00
C ALA A 23 -4.35 -0.41 -9.86
N LEU A 24 -4.81 -0.02 -8.67
CA LEU A 24 -4.89 -0.85 -7.47
C LEU A 24 -6.33 -1.23 -7.09
N SER A 25 -7.30 -0.89 -7.95
CA SER A 25 -8.72 -1.19 -7.70
C SER A 25 -9.02 -2.69 -7.76
N SER A 26 -8.28 -3.46 -8.58
CA SER A 26 -8.49 -4.89 -8.71
C SER A 26 -7.93 -5.66 -7.51
N PRO A 27 -8.63 -6.70 -7.00
CA PRO A 27 -8.14 -7.51 -5.89
C PRO A 27 -6.78 -8.15 -6.16
N GLN A 28 -6.53 -8.59 -7.40
CA GLN A 28 -5.28 -9.21 -7.82
C GLN A 28 -4.12 -8.20 -7.82
N ALA A 29 -4.31 -7.02 -8.44
CA ALA A 29 -3.27 -5.99 -8.46
C ALA A 29 -2.91 -5.54 -7.04
N ARG A 30 -3.92 -5.42 -6.16
CA ARG A 30 -3.70 -5.08 -4.75
C ARG A 30 -2.94 -6.17 -3.99
N ALA A 31 -3.18 -7.45 -4.27
CA ALA A 31 -2.43 -8.54 -3.64
C ALA A 31 -0.94 -8.49 -4.04
N LEU A 32 -0.66 -8.31 -5.34
CA LEU A 32 0.70 -8.19 -5.88
C LEU A 32 1.41 -6.95 -5.34
N ALA A 33 0.70 -5.82 -5.25
CA ALA A 33 1.20 -4.60 -4.62
C ALA A 33 1.60 -4.82 -3.14
N VAL A 34 0.77 -5.54 -2.37
CA VAL A 34 1.05 -5.88 -0.97
C VAL A 34 2.27 -6.78 -0.84
N GLU A 35 2.35 -7.83 -1.66
CA GLU A 35 3.47 -8.77 -1.67
C GLU A 35 4.79 -8.06 -1.99
N HIS A 36 4.83 -7.32 -3.11
CA HIS A 36 6.00 -6.58 -3.54
C HIS A 36 6.44 -5.54 -2.50
N THR A 37 5.50 -4.84 -1.88
CA THR A 37 5.80 -3.87 -0.82
C THR A 37 6.42 -4.56 0.39
N VAL A 38 5.85 -5.68 0.84
CA VAL A 38 6.39 -6.44 1.99
C VAL A 38 7.80 -6.95 1.70
N GLU A 39 8.01 -7.54 0.52
CA GLU A 39 9.30 -8.08 0.10
C GLU A 39 10.37 -6.98 0.02
N SER A 40 10.01 -5.83 -0.56
CA SER A 40 10.90 -4.65 -0.63
C SER A 40 11.25 -4.10 0.75
N LEU A 41 10.28 -4.05 1.67
CA LEU A 41 10.50 -3.59 3.03
C LEU A 41 11.35 -4.57 3.85
N ASP A 42 11.25 -5.88 3.59
CA ASP A 42 12.03 -6.88 4.32
C ASP A 42 13.53 -6.81 3.99
N ARG A 43 13.88 -6.38 2.77
CA ARG A 43 15.25 -6.15 2.28
C ARG A 43 15.93 -4.92 2.87
N MET A 44 15.19 -4.01 3.51
CA MET A 44 15.77 -2.80 4.10
C MET A 44 16.61 -3.11 5.36
N PRO A 45 17.56 -2.24 5.73
CA PRO A 45 18.25 -2.37 7.00
C PRO A 45 17.27 -2.33 8.19
N ALA A 46 17.55 -3.15 9.21
CA ALA A 46 16.72 -3.31 10.40
C ALA A 46 16.12 -2.01 10.96
N PRO A 47 16.87 -0.92 11.22
CA PRO A 47 16.30 0.30 11.80
C PRO A 47 15.17 0.90 10.97
N TYR A 48 15.30 0.90 9.64
CA TYR A 48 14.26 1.40 8.74
C TYR A 48 13.02 0.51 8.78
N ARG A 49 13.19 -0.81 8.88
CA ARG A 49 12.06 -1.75 9.02
C ARG A 49 11.26 -1.49 10.29
N TYR A 50 11.94 -1.19 11.40
CA TYR A 50 11.28 -0.83 12.66
C TYR A 50 10.46 0.45 12.50
N GLY A 51 11.06 1.50 11.91
CA GLY A 51 10.37 2.77 11.65
C GLY A 51 9.12 2.59 10.80
N ILE A 52 9.22 1.86 9.69
CA ILE A 52 8.08 1.61 8.81
C ILE A 52 7.01 0.75 9.48
N ALA A 53 7.39 -0.30 10.21
CA ALA A 53 6.43 -1.11 10.93
C ALA A 53 5.65 -0.33 12.00
N VAL A 54 6.31 0.62 12.69
CA VAL A 54 5.64 1.55 13.62
C VAL A 54 4.71 2.49 12.86
N ALA A 55 5.17 3.09 11.76
CA ALA A 55 4.35 3.98 10.95
C ALA A 55 3.08 3.29 10.41
N LEU A 56 3.19 2.05 9.94
CA LEU A 56 2.07 1.24 9.47
C LEU A 56 1.07 0.94 10.60
N ARG A 57 1.55 0.63 11.81
CA ARG A 57 0.67 0.40 12.97
C ARG A 57 -0.05 1.67 13.41
N LEU A 58 0.61 2.82 13.29
CA LEU A 58 0.02 4.11 13.64
C LEU A 58 -0.92 4.66 12.56
N PHE A 59 -0.89 4.12 11.34
CA PHE A 59 -1.70 4.61 10.22
C PHE A 59 -3.19 4.76 10.54
N PRO A 60 -3.90 3.77 11.11
CA PRO A 60 -5.33 3.91 11.36
C PRO A 60 -5.65 5.05 12.35
N VAL A 61 -4.74 5.30 13.30
CA VAL A 61 -4.88 6.38 14.29
C VAL A 61 -4.55 7.72 13.64
N ALA A 62 -3.44 7.83 12.91
CA ALA A 62 -3.04 9.03 12.20
C ALA A 62 -4.12 9.46 11.19
N PHE A 63 -4.65 8.51 10.42
CA PHE A 63 -5.75 8.75 9.49
C PHE A 63 -7.01 9.23 10.23
N ARG A 64 -7.35 8.64 11.38
CA ARG A 64 -8.49 9.11 12.18
C ARG A 64 -8.29 10.53 12.67
N VAL A 65 -7.09 10.90 13.11
CA VAL A 65 -6.78 12.27 13.53
C VAL A 65 -6.87 13.25 12.34
N ALA A 66 -6.36 12.88 11.17
CA ALA A 66 -6.33 13.74 9.99
C ALA A 66 -7.70 13.87 9.29
N ALA A 67 -8.51 12.81 9.27
CA ALA A 67 -9.75 12.73 8.49
C ALA A 67 -11.03 12.67 9.34
N GLY A 68 -10.93 12.46 10.65
CA GLY A 68 -12.07 12.28 11.57
C GLY A 68 -12.79 10.93 11.44
N HIS A 69 -12.35 10.06 10.53
CA HIS A 69 -13.02 8.80 10.18
C HIS A 69 -12.05 7.64 10.20
N ARG A 70 -12.54 6.40 10.28
CA ARG A 70 -11.70 5.21 10.10
C ARG A 70 -11.51 4.95 8.59
N PRO A 71 -10.33 4.50 8.14
CA PRO A 71 -10.10 4.20 6.73
C PRO A 71 -11.14 3.24 6.14
N ALA A 72 -11.52 2.21 6.91
CA ALA A 72 -12.46 1.17 6.49
C ALA A 72 -13.91 1.63 6.30
N THR A 73 -14.30 2.76 6.90
CA THR A 73 -15.68 3.29 6.84
C THR A 73 -15.74 4.65 6.14
N ALA A 74 -14.62 5.14 5.62
CA ALA A 74 -14.54 6.44 4.98
C ALA A 74 -15.05 6.34 3.53
N THR A 75 -15.76 7.37 3.11
CA THR A 75 -16.08 7.57 1.68
C THR A 75 -14.80 7.79 0.87
N PRO A 76 -14.81 7.52 -0.45
CA PRO A 76 -13.62 7.73 -1.29
C PRO A 76 -13.02 9.13 -1.18
N GLU A 77 -13.89 10.13 -1.06
CA GLU A 77 -13.49 11.51 -0.93
C GLU A 77 -12.83 11.82 0.43
N GLN A 78 -13.33 11.21 1.51
CA GLN A 78 -12.70 11.31 2.83
C GLN A 78 -11.34 10.59 2.87
N VAL A 79 -11.20 9.47 2.14
CA VAL A 79 -9.91 8.78 1.97
C VAL A 79 -8.91 9.69 1.28
N ARG A 80 -9.26 10.27 0.13
CA ARG A 80 -8.38 11.20 -0.61
C ARG A 80 -7.94 12.39 0.25
N ARG A 81 -8.88 13.03 0.96
CA ARG A 81 -8.54 14.16 1.85
C ARG A 81 -7.68 13.74 3.03
N GLY A 82 -7.99 12.60 3.65
CA GLY A 82 -7.22 12.06 4.77
C GLY A 82 -5.79 11.75 4.36
N MET A 83 -5.61 11.07 3.23
CA MET A 83 -4.31 10.76 2.65
C MET A 83 -3.55 12.03 2.24
N ALA A 84 -4.21 13.02 1.64
CA ALA A 84 -3.58 14.30 1.31
C ALA A 84 -3.05 15.02 2.55
N ARG A 85 -3.82 15.05 3.65
CA ARG A 85 -3.37 15.63 4.93
C ARG A 85 -2.20 14.87 5.53
N LEU A 86 -2.25 13.53 5.53
CA LEU A 86 -1.16 12.70 6.03
C LEU A 86 0.13 12.89 5.22
N ARG A 87 0.02 13.09 3.89
CA ARG A 87 1.17 13.40 3.04
C ARG A 87 1.81 14.75 3.37
N GLY A 88 1.04 15.69 3.93
CA GLY A 88 1.54 16.98 4.41
C GLY A 88 2.25 16.91 5.76
N LEU A 89 2.21 15.77 6.47
CA LEU A 89 2.89 15.63 7.76
C LEU A 89 4.37 15.22 7.57
N PRO A 90 5.31 15.88 8.26
CA PRO A 90 6.72 15.51 8.21
C PRO A 90 6.92 14.07 8.68
N GLY A 91 7.79 13.32 7.99
CA GLY A 91 8.05 11.90 8.20
C GLY A 91 6.96 10.97 7.65
N TYR A 92 5.67 11.29 7.83
CA TYR A 92 4.59 10.44 7.33
C TYR A 92 4.43 10.50 5.81
N GLY A 93 4.64 11.68 5.22
CA GLY A 93 4.58 11.85 3.77
C GLY A 93 5.59 11.02 3.00
N GLU A 94 6.81 10.86 3.53
CA GLU A 94 7.86 10.04 2.91
C GLU A 94 7.51 8.55 2.97
N VAL A 95 7.02 8.06 4.11
CA VAL A 95 6.57 6.68 4.25
C VAL A 95 5.43 6.39 3.29
N LEU A 96 4.43 7.28 3.20
CA LEU A 96 3.31 7.10 2.27
C LEU A 96 3.76 7.16 0.82
N ARG A 97 4.68 8.08 0.47
CA ARG A 97 5.22 8.18 -0.89
C ARG A 97 5.98 6.91 -1.28
N ALA A 98 6.89 6.44 -0.42
CA ALA A 98 7.69 5.24 -0.68
C ALA A 98 6.81 3.99 -0.80
N THR A 99 5.91 3.77 0.15
CA THR A 99 5.03 2.59 0.14
C THR A 99 4.01 2.61 -1.00
N THR A 100 3.51 3.79 -1.38
CA THR A 100 2.64 3.93 -2.56
C THR A 100 3.41 3.65 -3.86
N ALA A 101 4.65 4.14 -3.99
CA ALA A 101 5.47 3.86 -5.16
C ALA A 101 5.74 2.35 -5.30
N LEU A 102 6.08 1.67 -4.21
CA LEU A 102 6.26 0.22 -4.19
C LEU A 102 4.97 -0.54 -4.54
N ALA A 103 3.82 -0.09 -4.02
CA ALA A 103 2.53 -0.69 -4.33
C ALA A 103 2.19 -0.58 -5.82
N LEU A 104 2.38 0.61 -6.41
CA LEU A 104 2.16 0.84 -7.84
C LEU A 104 3.13 0.03 -8.69
N TYR A 105 4.41 -0.03 -8.31
CA TYR A 105 5.41 -0.82 -9.03
C TYR A 105 5.06 -2.32 -8.99
N GLY A 106 4.70 -2.86 -7.82
CA GLY A 106 4.26 -4.24 -7.68
C GLY A 106 3.02 -4.59 -8.50
N ALA A 107 2.07 -3.66 -8.63
CA ALA A 107 0.91 -3.86 -9.48
C ALA A 107 1.26 -3.86 -10.98
N LEU A 108 2.21 -3.02 -11.39
CA LEU A 108 2.69 -2.97 -12.78
C LEU A 108 3.49 -4.23 -13.15
N ASP A 109 4.43 -4.65 -12.31
CA ASP A 109 5.23 -5.87 -12.52
C ASP A 109 4.36 -7.14 -12.55
N GLY A 110 3.32 -7.15 -11.72
CA GLY A 110 2.33 -8.22 -11.64
C GLY A 110 1.47 -8.35 -12.90
N ALA A 111 1.11 -7.23 -13.54
CA ALA A 111 0.32 -7.22 -14.78
C ALA A 111 1.09 -7.81 -15.98
N GLY A 112 2.41 -7.63 -16.02
CA GLY A 112 3.26 -8.15 -17.10
C GLY A 112 3.40 -9.68 -17.13
N HIS A 113 3.14 -10.36 -16.00
CA HIS A 113 3.21 -11.83 -15.90
C HIS A 113 1.92 -12.55 -16.30
N GLY A 114 0.80 -11.83 -16.44
CA GLY A 114 -0.49 -12.38 -16.89
C GLY A 114 -0.67 -12.45 -18.41
N THR A 115 0.24 -11.85 -19.18
CA THR A 115 0.17 -11.78 -20.66
C THR A 115 1.32 -12.54 -21.33
N ARG A 116 1.79 -13.63 -20.72
CA ARG A 116 2.64 -14.61 -21.39
C ARG A 116 2.05 -16.00 -21.20
N ILE A 117 1.85 -16.69 -22.32
CA ILE A 117 1.48 -18.11 -22.48
C ILE A 117 -0.03 -18.37 -22.68
N THR A 118 -0.56 -17.89 -23.80
CA THR A 118 -1.56 -18.62 -24.62
C THR A 118 -1.15 -18.64 -26.10
N GLU A 119 0.15 -18.69 -26.38
CA GLU A 119 0.68 -19.00 -27.72
C GLU A 119 1.72 -20.13 -27.61
N ARG A 120 1.27 -21.33 -27.27
CA ARG A 120 1.96 -22.58 -27.65
C ARG A 120 1.03 -23.76 -27.41
N GLY A 121 0.51 -24.33 -28.49
CA GLY A 121 -0.25 -25.58 -28.42
C GLY A 121 -1.28 -25.83 -29.52
N ALA A 122 -1.17 -25.18 -30.69
CA ALA A 122 -1.81 -25.67 -31.90
C ALA A 122 -0.71 -26.14 -32.86
N ARG A 123 -0.30 -27.39 -32.68
CA ARG A 123 0.25 -28.25 -33.72
C ARG A 123 -0.21 -29.66 -33.46
#